data_AF-A0A7G9QJH7-F1
#
_entry.id   AF-A0A7G9QJH7-F1
#
_cell.length_a   1.000
_cell.length_b   1.000
_cell.length_c   1.000
_cell.angle_alpha   90.00
_cell.angle_beta   90.00
_cell.angle_gamma   90.00
#
_symmetry.space_group_name_H-M   'P 1'
#
loop_
_entity.id
_entity.type
_entity.pdbx_description
1 polymer ?
#
loop_
_entity_poly.entity_id
_entity_poly.type
_entity_poly.pdbx_seq_one_letter_code
_entity_poly.pdbx_strand_id
1 'polypeptide(L)'
;MSNTVKILKGCAYSLIFYAIVSVLSHVVYAVIDYNKGNLSFTVSRQLSPVTNKINGFDFTKREIGVINIKPTLTQAIVLENGVFGDGGASVAFYLILGTAIMLAVKFKSINVYAIDEWNVYQLLVIVAFLFFAVSIGGKVMMDNYVKTLTNGAFKSYDGLHGFSSLYGMGLIILANATYQFIVYTRKLKLENDLTI
;
A
#
# COMPACT_ATOMS: atom_id res chain seq x y z
N MET A 1 -27.05 9.13 -14.26
CA MET A 1 -25.66 9.06 -13.75
C MET A 1 -24.77 8.63 -14.91
N SER A 2 -23.71 9.39 -15.22
CA SER A 2 -22.84 9.10 -16.38
C SER A 2 -22.17 7.72 -16.25
N ASN A 3 -21.82 7.09 -17.38
CA ASN A 3 -21.09 5.81 -17.37
C ASN A 3 -19.75 5.92 -16.65
N THR A 4 -19.06 7.07 -16.76
CA THR A 4 -17.81 7.36 -16.06
C THR A 4 -17.97 7.34 -14.54
N VAL A 5 -19.06 7.92 -14.02
CA VAL A 5 -19.36 7.91 -12.58
C VAL A 5 -19.68 6.50 -12.08
N LYS A 6 -20.34 5.66 -12.89
CA LYS A 6 -20.58 4.24 -12.55
C LYS A 6 -19.27 3.47 -12.45
N ILE A 7 -18.37 3.66 -13.41
CA ILE A 7 -17.05 3.00 -13.43
C ILE A 7 -16.22 3.41 -12.22
N LEU A 8 -16.14 4.72 -11.92
CA LEU A 8 -15.44 5.24 -10.75
C LEU A 8 -15.91 4.61 -9.43
N LYS A 9 -17.23 4.53 -9.23
CA LYS A 9 -17.81 3.85 -8.07
C LYS A 9 -17.43 2.37 -8.07
N GLY A 10 -17.50 1.70 -9.21
CA GLY A 10 -17.09 0.30 -9.37
C GLY A 10 -15.65 0.07 -8.95
N CYS A 11 -14.70 0.85 -9.46
CA CYS A 11 -13.29 0.80 -9.08
C CYS A 11 -13.11 1.03 -7.56
N ALA A 12 -13.79 2.03 -7.00
CA ALA A 12 -13.71 2.32 -5.58
C ALA A 12 -14.25 1.18 -4.71
N TYR A 13 -15.38 0.59 -5.09
CA TYR A 13 -15.92 -0.60 -4.43
C TYR A 13 -14.97 -1.78 -4.52
N SER A 14 -14.35 -2.03 -5.68
CA SER A 14 -13.38 -3.10 -5.85
C SER A 14 -12.16 -2.91 -4.96
N LEU A 15 -11.61 -1.69 -4.88
CA LEU A 15 -10.48 -1.38 -3.98
C LEU A 15 -10.84 -1.63 -2.52
N ILE A 16 -11.99 -1.12 -2.07
CA ILE A 16 -12.45 -1.30 -0.69
C ILE A 16 -12.71 -2.77 -0.37
N PHE A 17 -13.43 -3.47 -1.25
CA PHE A 17 -13.75 -4.89 -1.07
C PHE A 17 -12.48 -5.73 -0.98
N TYR A 18 -11.53 -5.50 -1.87
CA TYR A 18 -10.25 -6.21 -1.88
C TYR A 18 -9.46 -5.98 -0.59
N ALA A 19 -9.43 -4.73 -0.10
CA ALA A 19 -8.81 -4.41 1.17
C ALA A 19 -9.49 -5.12 2.36
N ILE A 20 -10.83 -5.17 2.40
CA ILE A 20 -11.57 -5.87 3.44
C ILE A 20 -11.26 -7.36 3.44
N VAL A 21 -11.29 -8.02 2.27
CA VAL A 21 -10.96 -9.45 2.16
C VAL A 21 -9.54 -9.71 2.63
N SER A 22 -8.58 -8.86 2.25
CA SER A 22 -7.19 -8.97 2.69
C SER A 22 -7.06 -8.83 4.21
N VAL A 23 -7.77 -7.89 4.83
CA VAL A 23 -7.79 -7.71 6.29
C VAL A 23 -8.39 -8.93 6.99
N LEU A 24 -9.47 -9.50 6.45
CA LEU A 24 -10.09 -10.69 7.02
C LEU A 24 -9.14 -11.89 7.00
N SER A 25 -8.52 -12.16 5.84
CA SER A 25 -7.51 -13.22 5.74
C SER A 25 -6.36 -13.00 6.72
N HIS A 26 -5.88 -11.77 6.81
CA HIS A 26 -4.82 -11.39 7.75
C HIS A 26 -5.16 -11.69 9.20
N VAL A 27 -6.36 -11.26 9.65
CA VAL A 27 -6.83 -11.49 11.01
C VAL A 27 -6.96 -12.99 11.31
N VAL A 28 -7.41 -13.79 10.35
CA VAL A 28 -7.49 -15.25 10.53
C VAL A 28 -6.10 -15.85 10.81
N TYR A 29 -5.08 -15.50 10.03
CA TYR A 29 -3.72 -15.99 10.26
C TYR A 29 -3.15 -15.51 11.60
N ALA A 30 -3.35 -14.23 11.93
CA ALA A 30 -2.92 -13.69 13.22
C ALA A 30 -3.56 -14.42 14.41
N VAL A 31 -4.85 -14.78 14.32
CA VAL A 31 -5.54 -15.55 15.38
C VAL A 31 -4.98 -16.98 15.46
N ILE A 32 -4.67 -17.60 14.33
CA ILE A 32 -4.05 -18.93 14.29
C ILE A 32 -2.69 -18.90 15.02
N ASP A 33 -1.84 -17.92 14.74
CA ASP A 33 -0.49 -17.86 15.32
C ASP A 33 -0.51 -17.40 16.78
N TYR A 34 -1.48 -16.55 17.15
CA TYR A 34 -1.79 -16.28 18.56
C TYR A 34 -2.15 -17.56 19.32
N ASN A 35 -3.04 -18.39 18.76
CA ASN A 35 -3.48 -19.64 19.40
C ASN A 35 -2.36 -20.69 19.48
N LYS A 36 -1.45 -20.73 18.50
CA LYS A 36 -0.23 -21.56 18.57
C LYS A 36 0.78 -21.06 19.61
N GLY A 37 0.68 -19.79 20.03
CA GLY A 37 1.57 -19.18 21.00
C GLY A 37 2.98 -18.96 20.48
N ASN A 38 3.19 -18.94 19.16
CA ASN A 38 4.48 -18.71 18.54
C ASN A 38 4.31 -17.85 17.28
N LEU A 39 4.98 -16.70 17.26
CA LEU A 39 5.03 -15.80 16.12
C LEU A 39 6.48 -15.51 15.77
N SER A 40 6.81 -15.74 14.50
CA SER A 40 8.13 -15.54 13.93
C SER A 40 8.12 -14.34 13.00
N PHE A 41 9.07 -13.42 13.16
CA PHE A 41 9.22 -12.28 12.23
C PHE A 41 10.68 -11.89 12.02
N THR A 42 10.98 -11.43 10.80
CA THR A 42 12.34 -11.08 10.37
C THR A 42 12.72 -9.69 10.84
N VAL A 43 13.92 -9.56 11.37
CA VAL A 43 14.46 -8.31 11.91
C VAL A 43 15.88 -8.06 11.44
N SER A 44 16.27 -6.80 11.47
CA SER A 44 17.66 -6.37 11.32
C SER A 44 18.13 -5.78 12.63
N ARG A 45 19.31 -6.19 13.08
CA ARG A 45 19.94 -5.61 14.27
C ARG A 45 20.32 -4.16 14.01
N GLN A 46 20.04 -3.28 14.97
CA GLN A 46 20.53 -1.90 14.94
C GLN A 46 21.90 -1.83 15.61
N LEU A 47 22.96 -2.05 14.85
CA LEU A 47 24.34 -1.77 15.27
C LEU A 47 24.94 -0.68 14.39
N SER A 48 25.89 0.07 14.96
CA SER A 48 26.73 0.96 14.16
C SER A 48 27.40 0.14 13.05
N PRO A 49 27.34 0.59 11.79
CA PRO A 49 27.89 -0.17 10.67
C PRO A 49 29.40 -0.35 10.84
N VAL A 50 29.83 -1.60 10.98
CA VAL A 50 31.26 -1.95 10.93
C VAL A 50 31.61 -2.15 9.46
N THR A 51 32.44 -1.25 8.94
CA THR A 51 32.89 -1.27 7.55
C THR A 51 34.33 -1.76 7.51
N ASN A 52 34.56 -2.87 6.82
CA ASN A 52 35.89 -3.43 6.60
C ASN A 52 36.27 -3.25 5.13
N LYS A 53 37.51 -2.86 4.86
CA LYS A 53 38.03 -2.91 3.49
C LYS A 53 38.47 -4.33 3.16
N ILE A 54 37.86 -4.93 2.16
CA ILE A 54 38.21 -6.25 1.64
C ILE A 54 38.58 -6.09 0.17
N ASN A 55 39.86 -6.26 -0.17
CA ASN A 55 40.36 -6.13 -1.56
C ASN A 55 39.95 -4.82 -2.26
N GLY A 56 39.93 -3.71 -1.52
CA GLY A 56 39.53 -2.40 -2.05
C GLY A 56 38.02 -2.12 -2.06
N PHE A 57 37.18 -3.09 -1.69
CA PHE A 57 35.74 -2.89 -1.50
C PHE A 57 35.42 -2.54 -0.05
N ASP A 58 34.49 -1.61 0.15
CA ASP A 58 33.91 -1.32 1.46
C ASP A 58 32.82 -2.35 1.76
N PHE A 59 33.12 -3.28 2.67
CA PHE A 59 32.18 -4.29 3.14
C PHE A 59 31.54 -3.83 4.46
N THR A 60 30.24 -3.55 4.46
CA THR A 60 29.48 -3.26 5.68
C THR A 60 28.70 -4.48 6.14
N LYS A 61 29.02 -5.02 7.33
CA LYS A 61 28.27 -6.16 7.90
C LYS A 61 26.86 -5.71 8.30
N ARG A 62 25.83 -6.46 7.89
CA ARG A 62 24.46 -6.35 8.40
C ARG A 62 24.04 -7.67 9.05
N GLU A 63 23.40 -7.60 10.22
CA GLU A 63 22.89 -8.78 10.93
C GLU A 63 21.37 -8.84 10.78
N ILE A 64 20.91 -9.79 9.96
CA ILE A 64 19.49 -10.09 9.73
C ILE A 64 19.19 -11.43 10.39
N GLY A 65 18.07 -11.52 11.11
CA GLY A 65 17.66 -12.73 11.81
C GLY A 65 16.14 -12.80 11.96
N VAL A 66 15.68 -13.84 12.65
CA VAL A 66 14.25 -14.05 12.96
C VAL A 66 14.09 -14.06 14.48
N ILE A 67 13.12 -13.30 14.98
CA ILE A 67 12.71 -13.35 16.39
C ILE A 67 11.46 -14.22 16.48
N ASN A 68 11.44 -15.09 17.49
CA ASN A 68 10.27 -15.85 17.91
C ASN A 68 9.76 -15.31 19.23
N ILE A 69 8.48 -14.98 19.30
CA ILE A 69 7.83 -14.54 20.54
C ILE A 69 6.57 -15.36 20.80
N LYS A 70 6.15 -15.43 22.05
CA LYS A 70 4.76 -15.73 22.40
C LYS A 70 3.95 -14.44 22.24
N PRO A 71 3.15 -14.27 21.18
CA PRO A 71 2.52 -12.99 20.91
C PRO A 71 1.32 -12.75 21.82
N THR A 72 1.06 -11.49 22.16
CA THR A 72 -0.31 -11.05 22.49
C THR A 72 -1.16 -11.02 21.22
N LEU A 73 -2.49 -11.01 21.35
CA LEU A 73 -3.37 -10.91 20.18
C LEU A 73 -3.06 -9.67 19.32
N THR A 74 -2.77 -8.53 19.96
CA THR A 74 -2.37 -7.30 19.26
C THR A 74 -1.04 -7.46 18.52
N GLN A 75 -0.04 -8.10 19.16
CA GLN A 75 1.25 -8.37 18.51
C GLN A 75 1.09 -9.30 17.33
N ALA A 76 0.26 -10.35 17.45
CA ALA A 76 -0.07 -11.22 16.34
C ALA A 76 -0.71 -10.41 15.20
N ILE A 77 -1.73 -9.61 15.46
CA ILE A 77 -2.38 -8.80 14.42
C ILE A 77 -1.40 -7.83 13.76
N VAL A 78 -0.49 -7.21 14.49
CA VAL A 78 0.44 -6.19 13.95
C VAL A 78 1.63 -6.82 13.21
N LEU A 79 2.21 -7.90 13.75
CA LEU A 79 3.47 -8.48 13.27
C LEU A 79 3.28 -9.66 12.33
N GLU A 80 2.09 -10.29 12.32
CA GLU A 80 1.77 -11.36 11.40
C GLU A 80 2.12 -10.94 9.96
N ASN A 81 2.96 -11.73 9.29
CA ASN A 81 3.45 -11.47 7.93
C ASN A 81 3.96 -10.04 7.66
N GLY A 82 4.38 -9.30 8.69
CA GLY A 82 4.82 -7.92 8.55
C GLY A 82 3.75 -7.02 7.93
N VAL A 83 2.56 -6.92 8.53
CA VAL A 83 1.44 -6.07 8.05
C VAL A 83 1.91 -4.79 7.40
N PHE A 84 2.75 -3.99 8.05
CA PHE A 84 3.12 -2.69 7.53
C PHE A 84 4.33 -2.67 6.58
N GLY A 85 4.94 -3.82 6.31
CA GLY A 85 6.07 -3.92 5.39
C GLY A 85 5.66 -3.84 3.92
N ASP A 86 4.50 -4.40 3.57
CA ASP A 86 4.06 -4.40 2.16
C ASP A 86 2.52 -4.67 1.98
N GLY A 87 1.94 -5.62 2.72
CA GLY A 87 0.51 -5.97 2.60
C GLY A 87 -0.48 -4.97 3.21
N GLY A 88 -0.22 -4.50 4.42
CA GLY A 88 -1.00 -3.54 5.18
C GLY A 88 -0.86 -2.09 4.69
N ALA A 89 0.32 -1.72 4.15
CA ALA A 89 0.46 -0.44 3.43
C ALA A 89 -0.45 -0.41 2.19
N SER A 90 -0.48 -1.52 1.43
CA SER A 90 -1.38 -1.68 0.28
C SER A 90 -2.86 -1.64 0.68
N VAL A 91 -3.24 -2.34 1.76
CA VAL A 91 -4.60 -2.28 2.34
C VAL A 91 -4.98 -0.86 2.72
N ALA A 92 -4.11 -0.15 3.46
CA ALA A 92 -4.36 1.23 3.86
C ALA A 92 -4.52 2.14 2.65
N PHE A 93 -3.63 2.01 1.65
CA PHE A 93 -3.72 2.75 0.40
C PHE A 93 -5.04 2.50 -0.35
N TYR A 94 -5.47 1.24 -0.51
CA TYR A 94 -6.73 0.91 -1.17
C TYR A 94 -7.96 1.43 -0.42
N LEU A 95 -7.97 1.37 0.91
CA LEU A 95 -9.04 1.93 1.73
C LEU A 95 -9.09 3.46 1.61
N ILE A 96 -7.95 4.14 1.71
CA ILE A 96 -7.86 5.60 1.59
C ILE A 96 -8.32 6.03 0.19
N LEU A 97 -7.76 5.43 -0.86
CA LEU A 97 -8.07 5.80 -2.24
C LEU A 97 -9.52 5.48 -2.60
N GLY A 98 -9.99 4.27 -2.30
CA GLY A 98 -11.37 3.86 -2.58
C GLY A 98 -12.38 4.76 -1.84
N THR A 99 -12.12 5.08 -0.57
CA THR A 99 -12.97 5.98 0.21
C THR A 99 -12.93 7.40 -0.36
N ALA A 100 -11.76 7.92 -0.73
CA ALA A 100 -11.62 9.25 -1.33
C ALA A 100 -12.40 9.36 -2.64
N ILE A 101 -12.34 8.35 -3.52
CA ILE A 101 -13.12 8.30 -4.76
C ILE A 101 -14.62 8.30 -4.44
N MET A 102 -15.07 7.49 -3.47
CA MET A 102 -16.48 7.43 -3.06
C MET A 102 -16.99 8.77 -2.53
N LEU A 103 -16.20 9.46 -1.70
CA LEU A 103 -16.54 10.76 -1.15
C LEU A 103 -16.58 11.82 -2.26
N ALA A 104 -15.58 11.84 -3.15
CA ALA A 104 -15.52 12.77 -4.26
C ALA A 104 -16.74 12.64 -5.19
N VAL A 105 -17.18 11.41 -5.44
CA VAL A 105 -18.41 11.15 -6.22
C VAL A 105 -19.68 11.55 -5.44
N LYS A 106 -19.77 11.22 -4.15
CA LYS A 106 -20.93 11.54 -3.30
C LYS A 106 -21.16 13.04 -3.19
N PHE A 107 -20.09 13.81 -2.97
CA PHE A 107 -20.14 15.26 -2.81
C PHE A 107 -20.04 16.03 -4.13
N LYS A 108 -19.98 15.33 -5.27
CA LYS A 108 -19.79 15.93 -6.60
C LYS A 108 -18.58 16.88 -6.66
N SER A 109 -17.56 16.61 -5.84
CA SER A 109 -16.35 17.43 -5.73
C SER A 109 -15.49 17.39 -6.99
N ILE A 110 -15.73 16.38 -7.84
CA ILE A 110 -15.09 16.24 -9.15
C ILE A 110 -16.17 16.44 -10.21
N ASN A 111 -16.03 17.51 -11.00
CA ASN A 111 -16.80 17.65 -12.23
C ASN A 111 -16.16 16.77 -13.30
N VAL A 112 -16.61 15.52 -13.38
CA VAL A 112 -16.06 14.50 -14.29
C VAL A 112 -16.06 14.95 -15.76
N TYR A 113 -16.96 15.86 -16.13
CA TYR A 113 -17.10 16.39 -17.50
C TYR A 113 -16.11 17.49 -17.85
N ALA A 114 -15.42 18.07 -16.86
CA ALA A 114 -14.46 19.16 -17.04
C ALA A 114 -13.01 18.70 -16.84
N ILE A 115 -12.78 17.39 -16.68
CA ILE A 115 -11.44 16.82 -16.57
C ILE A 115 -10.83 16.79 -17.96
N ASP A 116 -9.67 17.41 -18.15
CA ASP A 116 -8.85 17.25 -19.35
C ASP A 116 -7.75 16.19 -19.13
N GLU A 117 -6.99 15.86 -20.18
CA GLU A 117 -5.90 14.89 -20.09
C GLU A 117 -4.83 15.30 -19.05
N TRP A 118 -4.56 16.61 -18.91
CA TRP A 118 -3.57 17.12 -17.98
C TRP A 118 -4.00 16.89 -16.51
N ASN A 119 -5.27 17.12 -16.20
CA ASN A 119 -5.84 16.81 -14.89
C ASN A 119 -5.75 15.31 -14.56
N VAL A 120 -5.90 14.42 -15.55
CA VAL A 120 -5.72 12.97 -15.35
C VAL A 120 -4.28 12.64 -14.97
N TYR A 121 -3.28 13.22 -15.65
CA TYR A 121 -1.87 13.03 -15.28
C TYR A 121 -1.55 13.56 -13.89
N GLN A 122 -2.10 14.71 -13.50
CA GLN A 122 -1.94 15.24 -12.15
C GLN A 122 -2.52 14.29 -11.10
N LEU A 123 -3.71 13.72 -11.34
CA LEU A 123 -4.33 12.74 -10.45
C LEU A 123 -3.48 11.47 -10.32
N LEU A 124 -2.91 10.96 -11.41
CA LEU A 124 -1.98 9.82 -11.37
C LEU A 124 -0.76 10.10 -10.49
N VAL A 125 -0.15 11.28 -10.65
CA VAL A 125 0.99 11.70 -9.86
C VAL A 125 0.61 11.79 -8.38
N ILE A 126 -0.54 12.37 -8.05
CA ILE A 126 -1.06 12.43 -6.67
C ILE A 126 -1.25 11.02 -6.10
N VAL A 127 -1.85 10.11 -6.86
CA VAL A 127 -2.06 8.71 -6.43
C VAL A 127 -0.73 8.00 -6.19
N ALA A 128 0.27 8.22 -7.05
CA ALA A 128 1.61 7.66 -6.86
C ALA A 128 2.30 8.22 -5.61
N PHE A 129 2.23 9.54 -5.37
CA PHE A 129 2.76 10.15 -4.15
C PHE A 129 2.04 9.65 -2.90
N LEU A 130 0.72 9.50 -2.94
CA LEU A 130 -0.07 8.93 -1.85
C LEU A 130 0.40 7.52 -1.53
N PHE A 131 0.61 6.70 -2.57
CA PHE A 131 1.12 5.35 -2.42
C PHE A 131 2.48 5.34 -1.70
N PHE A 132 3.46 6.10 -2.18
CA PHE A 132 4.77 6.20 -1.52
C PHE A 132 4.68 6.72 -0.09
N ALA A 133 3.83 7.72 0.18
CA ALA A 133 3.64 8.27 1.51
C ALA A 133 3.11 7.21 2.49
N VAL A 134 2.12 6.41 2.08
CA VAL A 134 1.56 5.33 2.90
C VAL A 134 2.61 4.23 3.12
N SER A 135 3.35 3.83 2.08
CA SER A 135 4.37 2.78 2.20
C SER A 135 5.54 3.20 3.10
N ILE A 136 6.06 4.42 2.95
CA ILE A 136 7.11 4.96 3.82
C ILE A 136 6.60 5.10 5.26
N GLY A 137 5.39 5.64 5.43
CA GLY A 137 4.76 5.81 6.74
C GLY A 137 4.57 4.47 7.46
N GLY A 138 4.05 3.46 6.75
CA GLY A 138 3.87 2.10 7.27
C GLY A 138 5.19 1.49 7.73
N LYS A 139 6.23 1.57 6.91
CA LYS A 139 7.56 1.08 7.26
C LYS A 139 8.13 1.77 8.51
N VAL A 140 8.03 3.09 8.59
CA VAL A 140 8.50 3.86 9.76
C VAL A 140 7.75 3.44 11.02
N MET A 141 6.42 3.25 10.93
CA MET A 141 5.62 2.75 12.04
C MET A 141 6.06 1.35 12.47
N MET A 142 6.31 0.43 11.53
CA MET A 142 6.78 -0.92 11.84
C MET A 142 8.15 -0.93 12.48
N ASP A 143 9.09 -0.17 11.92
CA ASP A 143 10.45 -0.04 12.46
C ASP A 143 10.40 0.47 13.90
N ASN A 144 9.60 1.50 14.17
CA ASN A 144 9.41 2.05 15.51
C ASN A 144 8.73 1.04 16.45
N TYR A 145 7.75 0.29 15.95
CA TYR A 145 7.06 -0.73 16.73
C TYR A 145 8.01 -1.86 17.14
N VAL A 146 8.74 -2.46 16.19
CA VAL A 146 9.74 -3.51 16.46
C VAL A 146 10.86 -2.99 17.36
N LYS A 147 11.30 -1.75 17.14
CA LYS A 147 12.30 -1.10 18.00
C LYS A 147 11.81 -0.97 19.43
N THR A 148 10.57 -0.54 19.64
CA THR A 148 9.97 -0.43 20.97
C THR A 148 9.83 -1.81 21.62
N LEU A 149 9.32 -2.79 20.86
CA LEU A 149 9.14 -4.16 21.33
C LEU A 149 10.45 -4.84 21.77
N THR A 150 11.56 -4.50 21.10
CA THR A 150 12.87 -5.11 21.32
C THR A 150 13.84 -4.21 22.10
N ASN A 151 13.34 -3.18 22.79
CA ASN A 151 14.14 -2.23 23.57
C ASN A 151 15.31 -1.61 22.78
N GLY A 152 15.09 -1.30 21.50
CA GLY A 152 16.07 -0.66 20.63
C GLY A 152 17.03 -1.61 19.91
N ALA A 153 17.00 -2.92 20.19
CA ALA A 153 17.98 -3.85 19.64
C ALA A 153 17.77 -4.13 18.14
N PHE A 154 16.52 -4.12 17.69
CA PHE A 154 16.15 -4.50 16.34
C PHE A 154 15.21 -3.50 15.67
N LYS A 155 15.17 -3.55 14.35
CA LYS A 155 14.15 -2.93 13.50
C LYS A 155 13.54 -3.99 12.59
N SER A 156 12.38 -3.71 12.00
CA SER A 156 11.83 -4.61 11.00
C SER A 156 12.77 -4.75 9.82
N TYR A 157 12.84 -5.95 9.26
CA TYR A 157 13.57 -6.19 8.02
C TYR A 157 12.58 -6.58 6.93
N ASP A 158 12.29 -5.63 6.06
CA ASP A 158 11.65 -5.91 4.78
C ASP A 158 12.71 -6.28 3.76
N GLY A 159 12.87 -7.58 3.53
CA GLY A 159 13.56 -8.06 2.35
C GLY A 159 12.68 -7.94 1.11
N LEU A 160 12.38 -6.71 0.65
CA LEU A 160 11.79 -6.35 -0.66
C LEU A 160 10.64 -7.20 -1.25
N HIS A 161 10.01 -8.09 -0.49
CA HIS A 161 9.09 -9.08 -1.01
C HIS A 161 7.98 -9.35 0.03
N GLY A 162 6.88 -8.61 -0.04
CA GLY A 162 5.67 -8.90 0.72
C GLY A 162 4.42 -8.61 -0.08
N PHE A 163 4.06 -9.50 -1.01
CA PHE A 163 2.85 -9.42 -1.85
C PHE A 163 2.96 -8.58 -3.14
N SER A 164 3.81 -9.06 -4.06
CA SER A 164 3.78 -8.64 -5.47
C SER A 164 2.40 -8.80 -6.14
N SER A 165 1.55 -9.69 -5.62
CA SER A 165 0.19 -9.93 -6.13
C SER A 165 -0.81 -8.82 -5.78
N LEU A 166 -0.77 -8.27 -4.55
CA LEU A 166 -1.62 -7.15 -4.14
C LEU A 166 -1.28 -5.91 -4.99
N TYR A 167 0.00 -5.66 -5.23
CA TYR A 167 0.48 -4.57 -6.10
C TYR A 167 -0.01 -4.72 -7.54
N GLY A 168 0.18 -5.91 -8.12
CA GLY A 168 -0.20 -6.16 -9.51
C GLY A 168 -1.68 -5.88 -9.77
N MET A 169 -2.55 -6.35 -8.86
CA MET A 169 -3.99 -6.17 -9.02
C MET A 169 -4.45 -4.72 -8.79
N GLY A 170 -3.87 -4.01 -7.83
CA GLY A 170 -4.14 -2.57 -7.63
C GLY A 170 -3.68 -1.72 -8.81
N LEU A 171 -2.49 -2.02 -9.36
CA LEU A 171 -1.99 -1.35 -10.57
C LEU A 171 -2.88 -1.62 -11.79
N ILE A 172 -3.42 -2.84 -11.94
CA ILE A 172 -4.37 -3.16 -13.03
C ILE A 172 -5.67 -2.35 -12.86
N ILE A 173 -6.22 -2.26 -11.64
CA ILE A 173 -7.44 -1.49 -11.37
C ILE A 173 -7.21 0.01 -11.65
N LEU A 174 -6.06 0.54 -11.21
CA LEU A 174 -5.66 1.92 -11.46
C LEU A 174 -5.43 2.20 -12.95
N ALA A 175 -4.74 1.31 -13.67
CA ALA A 175 -4.50 1.44 -15.10
C ALA A 175 -5.81 1.41 -15.89
N ASN A 176 -6.75 0.55 -15.51
CA ASN A 176 -8.07 0.48 -16.14
C ASN A 176 -8.87 1.77 -15.92
N ALA A 177 -8.94 2.27 -14.68
CA ALA A 177 -9.60 3.54 -14.38
C ALA A 177 -8.99 4.70 -15.18
N THR A 178 -7.66 4.75 -15.24
CA THR A 178 -6.89 5.76 -15.97
C THR A 178 -7.16 5.72 -17.46
N TYR A 179 -7.10 4.52 -18.07
CA TYR A 179 -7.39 4.33 -19.48
C TYR A 179 -8.79 4.86 -19.84
N GLN A 180 -9.80 4.54 -19.01
CA GLN A 180 -11.17 5.01 -19.24
C GLN A 180 -11.29 6.54 -19.15
N PHE A 181 -10.57 7.19 -18.24
CA PHE A 181 -10.52 8.65 -18.19
C PHE A 181 -9.87 9.26 -19.44
N ILE A 182 -8.76 8.70 -19.91
CA ILE A 182 -8.10 9.18 -21.15
C ILE A 182 -9.04 9.00 -22.36
N VAL A 183 -9.69 7.84 -22.49
CA VAL A 183 -10.65 7.59 -23.59
C VAL A 183 -11.82 8.58 -23.52
N TYR A 184 -12.35 8.82 -22.31
CA TYR A 184 -13.47 9.74 -22.10
C TYR A 184 -13.11 11.19 -22.44
N THR A 185 -11.97 11.69 -21.96
CA THR A 185 -11.50 13.05 -22.21
C THR A 185 -11.23 13.31 -23.70
N ARG A 186 -10.64 12.34 -24.41
CA ARG A 186 -10.47 12.41 -25.87
C ARG A 186 -11.81 12.49 -26.62
N LYS A 187 -12.81 11.73 -26.16
CA LYS A 187 -14.14 11.74 -26.78
C LYS A 187 -14.84 13.09 -26.61
N LEU A 188 -14.77 13.67 -25.42
CA LEU A 188 -15.30 15.01 -25.14
C LEU A 188 -14.61 16.08 -26.00
N LYS A 189 -13.29 15.99 -26.15
CA LYS A 189 -12.54 16.92 -27.00
C LYS A 189 -12.98 16.85 -28.46
N LEU A 190 -13.13 15.64 -29.00
CA LEU A 190 -13.65 15.42 -30.37
C LEU A 190 -15.07 15.97 -30.56
N GLU A 191 -15.97 15.75 -29.59
CA GLU A 191 -17.34 16.27 -29.66
C GLU A 191 -17.38 17.81 -29.64
N ASN A 192 -16.54 18.45 -28.81
CA ASN A 192 -16.40 19.91 -28.79
C ASN A 192 -15.74 20.47 -30.06
N ASP A 193 -14.70 19.81 -30.59
CA ASP A 193 -14.01 20.25 -31.81
C ASP A 193 -14.89 20.11 -33.07
N LEU A 194 -15.94 19.27 -33.03
CA LEU A 194 -16.91 19.10 -34.13
C LEU A 194 -18.12 20.05 -34.04
N THR A 195 -18.29 20.76 -32.92
CA THR A 195 -19.43 21.67 -32.69
C THR A 195 -19.08 23.16 -32.80
N ILE A 196 -17.79 23.50 -32.96
CA ILE A 196 -17.28 24.85 -33.26
C ILE A 196 -16.88 24.91 -34.74
#